data_AF-A0A942NWT1-F1
#
_entry.id   AF-A0A942NWT1-F1
#
_cell.length_a   1.000
_cell.length_b   1.000
_cell.length_c   1.000
_cell.angle_alpha   90.00
_cell.angle_beta   90.00
_cell.angle_gamma   90.00
#
_symmetry.space_group_name_H-M   'P 1'
#
loop_
_entity.id
_entity.type
_entity.pdbx_description
1 polymer ?
#
loop_
_entity_poly.entity_id
_entity_poly.type
_entity_poly.pdbx_seq_one_letter_code
_entity_poly.pdbx_strand_id
1 'polypeptide(L)'
;MALIKLEDSTTILIDINIRQAAEDDEDPTCNVSKELRGMVEKDDKGRPFVDVFLLSHPDRDHCTGLQKHFHLGPLDNYVDNPPKGEDLKIIMGEIWSSPLVFRRASKHHTLIDDARAFNTEAKRRVNLYKEKKKLSYGDRIIIIGRDENGKTDGLEEILKEVGDVISIINGKSSNLCSSCVIAPFPIQEDEKVEEKMTKNHSSTIMQFSFKVDNVEGACLYLTGGDAEVFIWEKLWEKHKKSTSSLQYDLMLTPHHCSWHAISYDSWSKSNNPQI
;
A
#
# COMPACT_ATOMS: atom_id res chain seq x y z
N MET A 1 8.27 3.42 2.18
CA MET A 1 8.57 2.00 1.90
C MET A 1 8.85 1.27 3.20
N ALA A 2 8.19 0.13 3.43
CA ALA A 2 8.46 -0.78 4.54
C ALA A 2 8.28 -2.23 4.08
N LEU A 3 9.17 -3.13 4.49
CA LEU A 3 9.05 -4.58 4.25
C LEU A 3 8.75 -5.27 5.57
N ILE A 4 7.62 -5.97 5.62
CA ILE A 4 7.27 -6.87 6.72
C ILE A 4 7.64 -8.28 6.26
N LYS A 5 8.49 -8.98 7.01
CA LYS A 5 8.85 -10.38 6.78
C LYS A 5 8.44 -11.20 8.00
N LEU A 6 7.53 -12.17 7.80
CA LEU A 6 7.05 -13.07 8.86
C LEU A 6 8.02 -14.25 9.03
N GLU A 7 7.84 -15.01 10.12
CA GLU A 7 8.66 -16.18 10.44
C GLU A 7 8.61 -17.25 9.33
N ASP A 8 7.47 -17.44 8.68
CA ASP A 8 7.30 -18.38 7.56
C ASP A 8 7.82 -17.83 6.21
N SER A 9 8.57 -16.74 6.25
CA SER A 9 9.11 -16.00 5.10
C SER A 9 8.08 -15.29 4.22
N THR A 10 6.80 -15.26 4.63
CA THR A 10 5.79 -14.43 3.95
C THR A 10 6.20 -12.96 4.00
N THR A 11 6.13 -12.28 2.87
CA THR A 11 6.55 -10.87 2.75
C THR A 11 5.42 -9.93 2.31
N ILE A 12 5.26 -8.82 3.04
CA ILE A 12 4.35 -7.73 2.69
C ILE A 12 5.19 -6.48 2.48
N LEU A 13 5.22 -5.98 1.25
CA LEU A 13 5.89 -4.74 0.90
C LEU A 13 4.86 -3.60 0.82
N ILE A 14 5.11 -2.53 1.57
CA ILE A 14 4.26 -1.34 1.64
C ILE A 14 5.01 -0.17 1.02
N ASP A 15 4.51 0.32 -0.11
CA ASP A 15 5.11 1.38 -0.94
C ASP A 15 6.53 1.09 -1.43
N ILE A 16 7.00 1.88 -2.39
CA ILE A 16 8.38 1.83 -2.91
C ILE A 16 8.89 3.23 -3.26
N ASN A 17 10.20 3.41 -3.14
CA ASN A 17 10.87 4.61 -3.62
C ASN A 17 12.32 4.28 -4.01
N ILE A 18 12.47 3.51 -5.07
CA ILE A 18 13.79 3.09 -5.55
C ILE A 18 14.28 4.13 -6.55
N ARG A 19 15.14 5.03 -6.08
CA ARG A 19 15.71 6.12 -6.88
C ARG A 19 16.94 5.62 -7.64
N GLN A 20 17.07 5.96 -8.92
CA GLN A 20 18.20 5.49 -9.76
C GLN A 20 19.59 5.85 -9.22
N ALA A 21 19.74 6.99 -8.54
CA ALA A 21 21.01 7.39 -7.94
C ALA A 21 21.51 6.40 -6.87
N ALA A 22 20.59 5.69 -6.20
CA ALA A 22 20.93 4.70 -5.20
C ALA A 22 21.47 3.37 -5.78
N GLU A 23 21.52 3.23 -7.11
CA GLU A 23 22.08 2.05 -7.78
C GLU A 23 23.53 2.24 -8.24
N ASP A 24 24.08 3.45 -8.10
CA ASP A 24 25.50 3.71 -8.30
C ASP A 24 26.27 3.30 -7.03
N ASP A 25 27.17 2.31 -7.14
CA ASP A 25 27.96 1.81 -6.00
C ASP A 25 28.93 2.90 -5.45
N GLU A 26 29.15 3.99 -6.19
CA GLU A 26 29.93 5.16 -5.75
C GLU A 26 29.06 6.25 -5.08
N ASP A 27 27.72 6.16 -5.18
CA ASP A 27 26.80 7.04 -4.46
C ASP A 27 26.66 6.55 -3.00
N PRO A 28 26.83 7.42 -1.99
CA PRO A 28 26.71 7.01 -0.58
C PRO A 28 25.28 6.61 -0.16
N THR A 29 24.29 6.78 -1.04
CA THR A 29 22.91 6.39 -0.80
C THR A 29 22.77 4.86 -0.78
N CYS A 30 22.11 4.33 0.24
CA CYS A 30 21.78 2.91 0.35
C CYS A 30 21.10 2.38 -0.94
N ASN A 31 21.65 1.29 -1.50
CA ASN A 31 21.06 0.59 -2.63
C ASN A 31 19.85 -0.26 -2.20
N VAL A 32 18.71 0.42 -2.03
CA VAL A 32 17.44 -0.16 -1.58
C VAL A 32 16.99 -1.32 -2.47
N SER A 33 17.30 -1.28 -3.77
CA SER A 33 16.95 -2.38 -4.69
C SER A 33 17.69 -3.67 -4.34
N LYS A 34 19.02 -3.56 -4.15
CA LYS A 34 19.87 -4.70 -3.78
C LYS A 34 19.50 -5.26 -2.41
N GLU A 35 19.24 -4.39 -1.43
CA GLU A 35 18.79 -4.82 -0.09
C GLU A 35 17.44 -5.54 -0.13
N LEU A 36 16.44 -4.96 -0.80
CA LEU A 36 15.12 -5.59 -0.95
C LEU A 36 15.26 -6.98 -1.60
N ARG A 37 16.04 -7.08 -2.68
CA ARG A 37 16.30 -8.34 -3.38
C ARG A 37 17.01 -9.39 -2.51
N GLY A 38 17.82 -8.95 -1.55
CA GLY A 38 18.47 -9.83 -0.58
C GLY A 38 17.53 -10.33 0.53
N MET A 39 16.40 -9.66 0.76
CA MET A 39 15.45 -10.01 1.82
C MET A 39 14.27 -10.86 1.33
N VAL A 40 13.94 -10.79 0.04
CA VAL A 40 12.80 -11.49 -0.56
C VAL A 40 13.16 -12.88 -1.07
N GLU A 41 12.18 -13.78 -1.02
CA GLU A 41 12.33 -15.14 -1.53
C GLU A 41 12.29 -15.19 -3.07
N LYS A 42 12.71 -16.34 -3.60
CA LYS A 42 12.62 -16.65 -5.04
C LYS A 42 11.70 -17.85 -5.24
N ASP A 43 10.96 -17.84 -6.33
CA ASP A 43 10.13 -18.99 -6.69
C ASP A 43 10.96 -20.14 -7.29
N ASP A 44 10.27 -21.21 -7.72
CA ASP A 44 10.87 -22.41 -8.31
C ASP A 44 11.68 -22.15 -9.59
N LYS A 45 11.44 -21.02 -10.26
CA LYS A 45 12.19 -20.56 -11.43
C LYS A 45 13.27 -19.54 -11.09
N GLY A 46 13.49 -19.25 -9.80
CA GLY A 46 14.48 -18.27 -9.34
C GLY A 46 14.02 -16.82 -9.46
N ARG A 47 12.74 -16.55 -9.72
CA ARG A 47 12.20 -15.19 -9.85
C ARG A 47 11.94 -14.61 -8.45
N PRO A 48 12.46 -13.42 -8.11
CA PRO A 48 12.22 -12.81 -6.81
C PRO A 48 10.75 -12.40 -6.67
N PHE A 49 10.17 -12.49 -5.48
CA PHE A 49 8.78 -12.11 -5.27
C PHE A 49 8.49 -11.53 -3.88
N VAL A 50 7.44 -10.73 -3.80
CA VAL A 50 6.75 -10.41 -2.55
C VAL A 50 5.37 -11.06 -2.56
N ASP A 51 4.92 -11.55 -1.41
CA ASP A 51 3.58 -12.15 -1.32
C ASP A 51 2.49 -11.10 -1.52
N VAL A 52 2.66 -9.94 -0.88
CA VAL A 52 1.76 -8.80 -1.01
C VAL A 52 2.56 -7.54 -1.34
N PHE A 53 2.05 -6.77 -2.29
CA PHE A 53 2.42 -5.38 -2.49
C PHE A 53 1.23 -4.47 -2.17
N LEU A 54 1.35 -3.64 -1.15
CA LEU A 54 0.38 -2.62 -0.76
C LEU A 54 0.88 -1.25 -1.20
N LEU A 55 0.08 -0.54 -2.00
CA LEU A 55 0.32 0.88 -2.28
C LEU A 55 -0.61 1.75 -1.43
N SER A 56 -0.04 2.54 -0.53
CA SER A 56 -0.79 3.40 0.38
C SER A 56 -1.42 4.59 -0.35
N HIS A 57 -0.68 5.25 -1.25
CA HIS A 57 -1.17 6.29 -2.18
C HIS A 57 -0.23 6.42 -3.41
N PRO A 58 -0.64 7.16 -4.47
CA PRO A 58 0.04 7.10 -5.76
C PRO A 58 1.02 8.25 -6.00
N ASP A 59 1.45 8.95 -4.96
CA ASP A 59 2.46 10.00 -5.12
C ASP A 59 3.84 9.39 -5.40
N ARG A 60 4.73 10.23 -5.93
CA ARG A 60 5.99 9.80 -6.54
C ARG A 60 6.84 8.98 -5.57
N ASP A 61 7.03 9.47 -4.37
CA ASP A 61 7.81 8.88 -3.29
C ASP A 61 7.21 7.61 -2.67
N HIS A 62 6.06 7.15 -3.18
CA HIS A 62 5.43 5.89 -2.77
C HIS A 62 5.40 4.83 -3.88
N CYS A 63 5.67 5.21 -5.13
CA CYS A 63 5.66 4.29 -6.26
C CYS A 63 6.89 4.36 -7.18
N THR A 64 7.86 5.25 -6.93
CA THR A 64 9.03 5.40 -7.81
C THR A 64 9.83 4.11 -7.92
N GLY A 65 10.12 3.72 -9.16
CA GLY A 65 10.90 2.54 -9.49
C GLY A 65 10.04 1.32 -9.82
N LEU A 66 8.71 1.42 -9.75
CA LEU A 66 7.80 0.30 -9.97
C LEU A 66 8.07 -0.41 -11.30
N GLN A 67 8.00 0.31 -12.42
CA GLN A 67 8.09 -0.31 -13.74
C GLN A 67 9.46 -0.94 -13.99
N LYS A 68 10.51 -0.43 -13.36
CA LYS A 68 11.87 -0.95 -13.48
C LYS A 68 12.04 -2.24 -12.70
N HIS A 69 11.58 -2.27 -11.44
CA HIS A 69 11.91 -3.36 -10.51
C HIS A 69 10.83 -4.43 -10.39
N PHE A 70 9.57 -4.14 -10.75
CA PHE A 70 8.45 -5.05 -10.55
C PHE A 70 7.83 -5.51 -11.86
N HIS A 71 7.39 -6.76 -11.90
CA HIS A 71 6.67 -7.32 -13.03
C HIS A 71 5.23 -6.79 -13.05
N LEU A 72 4.80 -6.32 -14.21
CA LEU A 72 3.43 -5.85 -14.46
C LEU A 72 2.85 -6.66 -15.63
N GLY A 73 1.56 -6.97 -15.55
CA GLY A 73 0.88 -7.85 -16.50
C GLY A 73 0.88 -9.32 -16.08
N PRO A 74 0.28 -10.20 -16.91
CA PRO A 74 0.20 -11.63 -16.65
C PRO A 74 1.58 -12.27 -16.47
N LEU A 75 1.69 -13.27 -15.59
CA LEU A 75 2.95 -13.99 -15.39
C LEU A 75 3.41 -14.77 -16.63
N ASP A 76 2.50 -15.10 -17.55
CA ASP A 76 2.84 -15.73 -18.84
C ASP A 76 3.71 -14.81 -19.72
N ASN A 77 3.69 -13.50 -19.46
CA ASN A 77 4.50 -12.50 -20.15
C ASN A 77 5.79 -12.16 -19.39
N TYR A 78 6.12 -12.90 -18.33
CA TYR A 78 7.34 -12.66 -17.55
C TYR A 78 8.58 -12.94 -18.39
N VAL A 79 9.58 -12.07 -18.30
CA VAL A 79 10.85 -12.21 -19.03
C VAL A 79 11.87 -12.93 -18.15
N ASP A 80 11.98 -14.25 -18.32
CA ASP A 80 12.89 -15.11 -17.54
C ASP A 80 14.39 -14.86 -17.86
N ASN A 81 14.69 -14.26 -19.02
CA ASN A 81 16.04 -13.89 -19.45
C ASN A 81 16.07 -12.41 -19.82
N PRO A 82 16.18 -11.51 -18.83
CA PRO A 82 16.18 -10.07 -19.10
C PRO A 82 17.43 -9.67 -19.89
N PRO A 83 17.41 -8.50 -20.56
CA PRO A 83 18.57 -7.95 -21.25
C PRO A 83 19.81 -7.90 -20.35
N LYS A 84 21.01 -7.98 -20.94
CA LYS A 84 22.27 -7.93 -20.19
C LYS A 84 22.34 -6.64 -19.36
N GLY A 85 22.56 -6.79 -18.05
CA GLY A 85 22.64 -5.68 -17.10
C GLY A 85 21.31 -5.33 -16.42
N GLU A 86 20.22 -6.02 -16.77
CA GLU A 86 18.94 -5.93 -16.07
C GLU A 86 18.74 -7.13 -15.12
N ASP A 87 18.17 -6.86 -13.96
CA ASP A 87 17.78 -7.89 -13.01
C ASP A 87 16.42 -8.50 -13.38
N LEU A 88 16.17 -9.73 -12.93
CA LEU A 88 14.82 -10.30 -12.89
C LEU A 88 13.87 -9.37 -12.11
N LYS A 89 12.68 -9.11 -12.67
CA LYS A 89 11.68 -8.27 -12.02
C LYS A 89 11.02 -9.00 -10.84
N ILE A 90 10.75 -8.27 -9.77
CA ILE A 90 10.07 -8.77 -8.58
C ILE A 90 8.60 -9.03 -8.92
N ILE A 91 8.11 -10.22 -8.63
CA ILE A 91 6.69 -10.58 -8.78
C ILE A 91 5.90 -10.07 -7.57
N MET A 92 4.74 -9.48 -7.83
CA MET A 92 3.74 -9.18 -6.80
C MET A 92 2.67 -10.27 -6.80
N GLY A 93 2.76 -11.22 -5.85
CA GLY A 93 1.85 -12.37 -5.76
C GLY A 93 0.39 -11.95 -5.64
N GLU A 94 0.13 -10.98 -4.76
CA GLU A 94 -1.12 -10.27 -4.56
C GLU A 94 -0.84 -8.77 -4.44
N ILE A 95 -1.75 -7.92 -4.92
CA ILE A 95 -1.66 -6.47 -4.69
C ILE A 95 -2.84 -5.98 -3.87
N TRP A 96 -2.59 -5.03 -2.98
CA TRP A 96 -3.63 -4.33 -2.24
C TRP A 96 -3.67 -2.89 -2.71
N SER A 97 -4.83 -2.45 -3.18
CA SER A 97 -4.98 -1.16 -3.85
C SER A 97 -6.33 -0.53 -3.55
N SER A 98 -6.34 0.80 -3.39
CA SER A 98 -7.57 1.55 -3.22
C SER A 98 -7.90 2.41 -4.45
N PRO A 99 -8.96 2.09 -5.22
CA PRO A 99 -9.40 2.96 -6.32
C PRO A 99 -9.83 4.35 -5.82
N LEU A 100 -10.34 4.44 -4.60
CA LEU A 100 -10.77 5.68 -3.97
C LEU A 100 -9.58 6.63 -3.73
N VAL A 101 -8.45 6.10 -3.24
CA VAL A 101 -7.21 6.88 -3.05
C VAL A 101 -6.70 7.40 -4.40
N PHE A 102 -6.65 6.55 -5.43
CA PHE A 102 -6.26 6.97 -6.78
C PHE A 102 -7.15 8.09 -7.34
N ARG A 103 -8.47 7.96 -7.14
CA ARG A 103 -9.44 8.97 -7.59
C ARG A 103 -9.20 10.30 -6.88
N ARG A 104 -9.07 10.29 -5.55
CA ARG A 104 -8.81 11.51 -4.76
C ARG A 104 -7.49 12.17 -5.19
N ALA A 105 -6.40 11.43 -5.27
CA ALA A 105 -5.11 11.96 -5.70
C ALA A 105 -5.16 12.59 -7.12
N SER A 106 -5.82 11.92 -8.07
CA SER A 106 -5.92 12.38 -9.46
C SER A 106 -6.73 13.66 -9.68
N LYS A 107 -7.49 14.13 -8.67
CA LYS A 107 -8.23 15.41 -8.76
C LYS A 107 -7.30 16.63 -8.67
N HIS A 108 -6.16 16.50 -8.00
CA HIS A 108 -5.26 17.62 -7.73
C HIS A 108 -3.83 17.37 -8.23
N HIS A 109 -3.47 16.12 -8.49
CA HIS A 109 -2.12 15.74 -8.92
C HIS A 109 -2.13 14.94 -10.22
N THR A 110 -1.19 15.25 -11.09
CA THR A 110 -0.92 14.41 -12.26
C THR A 110 -0.13 13.19 -11.81
N LEU A 111 -0.73 12.01 -11.95
CA LEU A 111 -0.08 10.74 -11.59
C LEU A 111 1.16 10.53 -12.46
N ILE A 112 2.28 10.16 -11.83
CA ILE A 112 3.50 9.78 -12.54
C ILE A 112 3.34 8.44 -13.28
N ASP A 113 4.29 8.10 -14.13
CA ASP A 113 4.24 6.90 -14.97
C ASP A 113 4.12 5.63 -14.15
N ASP A 114 4.88 5.51 -13.05
CA ASP A 114 4.81 4.35 -12.16
C ASP A 114 3.44 4.21 -11.48
N ALA A 115 2.85 5.31 -11.00
CA ALA A 115 1.50 5.32 -10.46
C ALA A 115 0.45 4.90 -11.49
N ARG A 116 0.56 5.39 -12.74
CA ARG A 116 -0.35 4.98 -13.83
C ARG A 116 -0.16 3.50 -14.18
N ALA A 117 1.07 3.00 -14.15
CA ALA A 117 1.38 1.60 -14.40
C ALA A 117 0.78 0.69 -13.31
N PHE A 118 0.91 1.05 -12.03
CA PHE A 118 0.26 0.32 -10.93
C PHE A 118 -1.26 0.29 -11.08
N ASN A 119 -1.88 1.45 -11.35
CA ASN A 119 -3.33 1.54 -11.52
C ASN A 119 -3.81 0.68 -12.72
N THR A 120 -3.02 0.62 -13.79
CA THR A 120 -3.30 -0.23 -14.95
C THR A 120 -3.25 -1.71 -14.57
N GLU A 121 -2.24 -2.13 -13.81
CA GLU A 121 -2.12 -3.50 -13.32
C GLU A 121 -3.25 -3.86 -12.35
N ALA A 122 -3.63 -2.96 -11.43
CA ALA A 122 -4.76 -3.16 -10.53
C ALA A 122 -6.07 -3.37 -11.30
N LYS A 123 -6.35 -2.53 -12.31
CA LYS A 123 -7.52 -2.68 -13.19
C LYS A 123 -7.50 -3.99 -13.97
N ARG A 124 -6.33 -4.41 -14.46
CA ARG A 124 -6.18 -5.71 -15.15
C ARG A 124 -6.62 -6.86 -14.24
N ARG A 125 -6.15 -6.88 -12.98
CA ARG A 125 -6.51 -7.93 -12.00
C ARG A 125 -7.98 -7.89 -11.62
N VAL A 126 -8.58 -6.70 -11.44
CA VAL A 126 -10.03 -6.55 -11.21
C VAL A 126 -10.85 -7.09 -12.38
N ASN A 127 -10.49 -6.74 -13.61
CA ASN A 127 -11.21 -7.21 -14.80
C ASN A 127 -11.11 -8.72 -14.93
N LEU A 128 -9.92 -9.29 -14.69
CA LEU A 128 -9.72 -10.73 -14.67
C LEU A 128 -10.58 -11.43 -13.61
N TYR A 129 -10.75 -10.82 -12.42
CA TYR A 129 -11.67 -11.34 -11.40
C TYR A 129 -13.12 -11.27 -11.87
N LYS A 130 -13.55 -10.16 -12.49
CA LYS A 130 -14.91 -10.05 -13.02
C LYS A 130 -15.21 -11.14 -14.06
N GLU A 131 -14.23 -11.50 -14.87
CA GLU A 131 -14.34 -12.56 -15.90
C GLU A 131 -14.30 -13.98 -15.31
N LYS A 132 -13.36 -14.27 -14.41
CA LYS A 132 -13.06 -15.65 -13.97
C LYS A 132 -13.57 -16.00 -12.57
N LYS A 133 -13.86 -15.01 -11.73
CA LYS A 133 -14.22 -15.11 -10.30
C LYS A 133 -13.20 -15.84 -9.41
N LYS A 134 -12.05 -16.22 -9.97
CA LYS A 134 -10.96 -16.87 -9.26
C LYS A 134 -9.64 -16.38 -9.82
N LEU A 135 -8.74 -15.97 -8.93
CA LEU A 135 -7.42 -15.44 -9.27
C LEU A 135 -6.31 -16.40 -8.83
N SER A 136 -5.29 -16.51 -9.66
CA SER A 136 -4.05 -17.25 -9.40
C SER A 136 -2.97 -16.33 -8.84
N TYR A 137 -1.89 -16.93 -8.32
CA TYR A 137 -0.66 -16.21 -7.95
C TYR A 137 -0.21 -15.28 -9.10
N GLY A 138 0.17 -14.05 -8.75
CA GLY A 138 0.54 -13.00 -9.71
C GLY A 138 -0.66 -12.22 -10.29
N ASP A 139 -1.88 -12.69 -10.07
CA ASP A 139 -3.11 -12.02 -10.51
C ASP A 139 -4.02 -11.60 -9.36
N ARG A 140 -3.73 -12.01 -8.12
CA ARG A 140 -4.57 -11.72 -6.96
C ARG A 140 -4.60 -10.23 -6.64
N ILE A 141 -5.75 -9.74 -6.21
CA ILE A 141 -5.92 -8.37 -5.77
C ILE A 141 -6.93 -8.29 -4.63
N ILE A 142 -6.66 -7.41 -3.66
CA ILE A 142 -7.65 -6.90 -2.71
C ILE A 142 -7.89 -5.42 -3.03
N ILE A 143 -9.17 -5.07 -3.12
CA ILE A 143 -9.65 -3.71 -3.30
C ILE A 143 -10.00 -3.14 -1.94
N ILE A 144 -9.35 -2.03 -1.58
CA ILE A 144 -9.56 -1.37 -0.29
C ILE A 144 -10.44 -0.14 -0.47
N GLY A 145 -11.59 -0.14 0.20
CA GLY A 145 -12.59 0.91 0.14
C GLY A 145 -13.53 0.79 -1.06
N ARG A 146 -14.83 0.91 -0.78
CA ARG A 146 -15.89 0.95 -1.79
C ARG A 146 -15.77 2.23 -2.64
N ASP A 147 -15.85 2.06 -3.96
CA ASP A 147 -15.81 3.18 -4.92
C ASP A 147 -17.23 3.62 -5.31
N GLU A 148 -17.35 4.75 -6.00
CA GLU A 148 -18.64 5.34 -6.40
C GLU A 148 -19.35 4.55 -7.51
N ASN A 149 -20.65 4.83 -7.67
CA ASN A 149 -21.42 4.47 -8.85
C ASN A 149 -21.38 2.97 -9.20
N GLY A 150 -21.32 2.11 -8.19
CA GLY A 150 -21.28 0.66 -8.36
C GLY A 150 -19.99 0.12 -9.00
N LYS A 151 -18.91 0.90 -9.07
CA LYS A 151 -17.63 0.47 -9.67
C LYS A 151 -17.05 -0.79 -9.03
N THR A 152 -17.36 -1.00 -7.74
CA THR A 152 -16.96 -2.17 -6.94
C THR A 152 -18.06 -3.23 -6.79
N ASP A 153 -19.19 -3.10 -7.48
CA ASP A 153 -20.26 -4.11 -7.40
C ASP A 153 -19.80 -5.42 -8.03
N GLY A 154 -20.16 -6.55 -7.40
CA GLY A 154 -19.74 -7.88 -7.84
C GLY A 154 -18.28 -8.22 -7.52
N LEU A 155 -17.62 -7.41 -6.66
CA LEU A 155 -16.26 -7.60 -6.15
C LEU A 155 -16.23 -7.96 -4.66
N GLU A 156 -17.34 -8.39 -4.06
CA GLU A 156 -17.51 -8.53 -2.62
C GLU A 156 -16.48 -9.45 -1.96
N GLU A 157 -16.02 -10.50 -2.64
CA GLU A 157 -15.00 -11.42 -2.10
C GLU A 157 -13.60 -10.81 -2.04
N ILE A 158 -13.32 -9.81 -2.88
CA ILE A 158 -12.03 -9.12 -2.95
C ILE A 158 -12.11 -7.67 -2.46
N LEU A 159 -13.27 -7.20 -2.00
CA LEU A 159 -13.47 -5.87 -1.45
C LEU A 159 -13.29 -5.91 0.07
N LYS A 160 -12.54 -4.94 0.61
CA LYS A 160 -12.34 -4.73 2.04
C LYS A 160 -12.65 -3.29 2.38
N GLU A 161 -13.62 -3.10 3.26
CA GLU A 161 -14.08 -1.80 3.72
C GLU A 161 -13.52 -1.47 5.10
N VAL A 162 -13.71 -0.22 5.56
CA VAL A 162 -13.21 0.21 6.86
C VAL A 162 -13.80 -0.64 7.98
N GLY A 163 -12.93 -1.26 8.78
CA GLY A 163 -13.27 -2.20 9.85
C GLY A 163 -13.05 -3.65 9.48
N ASP A 164 -12.92 -4.00 8.20
CA ASP A 164 -12.64 -5.36 7.78
C ASP A 164 -11.22 -5.78 8.16
N VAL A 165 -11.07 -7.08 8.46
CA VAL A 165 -9.79 -7.71 8.77
C VAL A 165 -9.41 -8.64 7.61
N ILE A 166 -8.17 -8.51 7.16
CA ILE A 166 -7.55 -9.39 6.17
C ILE A 166 -6.63 -10.35 6.93
N SER A 167 -6.90 -11.65 6.79
CA SER A 167 -6.09 -12.74 7.34
C SER A 167 -5.67 -13.76 6.28
N ILE A 168 -6.01 -13.50 5.01
CA ILE A 168 -5.56 -14.28 3.87
C ILE A 168 -4.51 -13.45 3.15
N ILE A 169 -3.29 -13.97 3.08
CA ILE A 169 -2.17 -13.35 2.39
C ILE A 169 -1.85 -14.18 1.16
N ASN A 170 -1.95 -13.59 -0.03
CA ASN A 170 -1.61 -14.25 -1.29
C ASN A 170 -2.32 -15.61 -1.46
N GLY A 171 -3.61 -15.66 -1.09
CA GLY A 171 -4.46 -16.85 -1.16
C GLY A 171 -4.23 -17.92 -0.08
N LYS A 172 -3.41 -17.65 0.94
CA LYS A 172 -3.18 -18.56 2.09
C LYS A 172 -3.65 -17.90 3.38
N SER A 173 -4.39 -18.62 4.22
CA SER A 173 -4.71 -18.14 5.57
C SER A 173 -3.43 -18.00 6.38
N SER A 174 -3.22 -16.82 6.97
CA SER A 174 -2.10 -16.54 7.86
C SER A 174 -2.55 -16.69 9.32
N ASN A 175 -1.76 -17.44 10.08
CA ASN A 175 -1.88 -17.50 11.53
C ASN A 175 -0.89 -16.56 12.24
N LEU A 176 0.00 -15.90 11.47
CA LEU A 176 1.08 -15.06 12.01
C LEU A 176 0.75 -13.57 11.92
N CYS A 177 -0.14 -13.19 11.00
CA CYS A 177 -0.44 -11.80 10.74
C CYS A 177 -1.91 -11.63 10.33
N SER A 178 -2.56 -10.59 10.86
CA SER A 178 -3.81 -10.05 10.35
C SER A 178 -3.70 -8.54 10.16
N SER A 179 -4.50 -7.95 9.29
CA SER A 179 -4.47 -6.51 9.06
C SER A 179 -5.86 -5.90 8.99
N CYS A 180 -6.13 -4.91 9.82
CA CYS A 180 -7.39 -4.16 9.85
C CYS A 180 -7.33 -2.96 8.90
N VAL A 181 -8.35 -2.81 8.06
CA VAL A 181 -8.52 -1.63 7.19
C VAL A 181 -9.11 -0.48 8.01
N ILE A 182 -8.38 0.62 8.12
CA ILE A 182 -8.79 1.80 8.89
C ILE A 182 -9.23 2.93 7.96
N ALA A 183 -8.56 3.06 6.80
CA ALA A 183 -8.88 4.02 5.76
C ALA A 183 -8.50 3.47 4.37
N PRO A 184 -8.99 4.06 3.27
CA PRO A 184 -9.67 5.35 3.18
C PRO A 184 -11.11 5.31 3.70
N PHE A 185 -11.57 6.43 4.27
CA PHE A 185 -13.00 6.64 4.52
C PHE A 185 -13.79 6.58 3.21
N PRO A 186 -15.03 6.04 3.23
CA PRO A 186 -15.90 6.06 2.07
C PRO A 186 -16.16 7.49 1.61
N ILE A 187 -16.77 7.62 0.44
CA ILE A 187 -17.15 8.91 -0.14
C ILE A 187 -18.09 9.63 0.81
N GLN A 188 -17.86 10.92 1.00
CA GLN A 188 -18.70 11.75 1.87
C GLN A 188 -19.81 12.40 1.05
N GLU A 189 -21.04 12.39 1.57
CA GLU A 189 -22.17 13.09 0.94
C GLU A 189 -22.00 14.62 0.98
N ASP A 190 -21.36 15.12 2.05
CA ASP A 190 -20.98 16.53 2.13
C ASP A 190 -19.76 16.80 1.23
N GLU A 191 -19.99 17.52 0.14
CA GLU A 191 -18.97 17.90 -0.84
C GLU A 191 -17.78 18.63 -0.21
N LYS A 192 -17.99 19.47 0.83
CA LYS A 192 -16.90 20.18 1.50
C LYS A 192 -16.03 19.21 2.30
N VAL A 193 -16.63 18.17 2.88
CA VAL A 193 -15.88 17.14 3.60
C VAL A 193 -15.10 16.27 2.61
N GLU A 194 -15.71 15.88 1.48
CA GLU A 194 -15.02 15.11 0.43
C GLU A 194 -13.86 15.91 -0.19
N GLU A 195 -14.03 17.23 -0.39
CA GLU A 195 -12.96 18.10 -0.86
C GLU A 195 -11.80 18.16 0.15
N LYS A 196 -12.10 18.27 1.46
CA LYS A 196 -11.07 18.22 2.50
C LYS A 196 -10.34 16.88 2.53
N MET A 197 -11.06 15.76 2.42
CA MET A 197 -10.44 14.42 2.33
C MET A 197 -9.54 14.27 1.10
N THR A 198 -9.95 14.88 -0.02
CA THR A 198 -9.17 14.87 -1.26
C THR A 198 -7.87 15.68 -1.11
N LYS A 199 -7.93 16.85 -0.47
CA LYS A 199 -6.78 17.75 -0.27
C LYS A 199 -5.79 17.27 0.80
N ASN A 200 -6.24 16.51 1.79
CA ASN A 200 -5.43 16.05 2.93
C ASN A 200 -4.78 14.68 2.69
N HIS A 201 -4.41 14.38 1.45
CA HIS A 201 -3.70 13.17 1.04
C HIS A 201 -4.31 11.88 1.60
N SER A 202 -5.54 11.56 1.19
CA SER A 202 -6.18 10.29 1.54
C SER A 202 -5.26 9.12 1.18
N SER A 203 -4.90 8.32 2.19
CA SER A 203 -4.07 7.12 2.05
C SER A 203 -4.83 5.88 2.52
N THR A 204 -4.34 4.72 2.12
CA THR A 204 -4.70 3.47 2.77
C THR A 204 -4.04 3.43 4.14
N ILE A 205 -4.83 3.31 5.20
CA ILE A 205 -4.34 3.24 6.59
C ILE A 205 -4.70 1.87 7.13
N MET A 206 -3.71 1.17 7.67
CA MET A 206 -3.86 -0.20 8.15
C MET A 206 -3.08 -0.44 9.43
N GLN A 207 -3.69 -1.18 10.35
CA GLN A 207 -3.00 -1.77 11.50
C GLN A 207 -2.75 -3.24 11.19
N PHE A 208 -1.50 -3.66 11.23
CA PHE A 208 -1.07 -5.04 11.20
C PHE A 208 -0.92 -5.53 12.64
N SER A 209 -1.49 -6.70 12.93
CA SER A 209 -1.37 -7.39 14.21
C SER A 209 -0.59 -8.67 13.98
N PHE A 210 0.55 -8.80 14.67
CA PHE A 210 1.43 -9.95 14.58
C PHE A 210 1.21 -10.88 15.76
N LYS A 211 1.25 -12.18 15.47
CA LYS A 211 1.22 -13.25 16.46
C LYS A 211 2.62 -13.82 16.64
N VAL A 212 3.10 -13.83 17.87
CA VAL A 212 4.39 -14.40 18.28
C VAL A 212 4.15 -15.31 19.48
N ASP A 213 4.71 -16.53 19.48
CA ASP A 213 4.56 -17.50 20.58
C ASP A 213 3.11 -17.73 21.03
N ASN A 214 2.19 -17.77 20.07
CA ASN A 214 0.74 -17.88 20.27
C ASN A 214 0.04 -16.70 20.96
N VAL A 215 0.74 -15.59 21.18
CA VAL A 215 0.15 -14.35 21.70
C VAL A 215 -0.35 -13.52 20.51
N GLU A 216 -1.68 -13.38 20.39
CA GLU A 216 -2.31 -12.49 19.40
C GLU A 216 -2.00 -11.03 19.72
N GLY A 217 -1.68 -10.23 18.70
CA GLY A 217 -1.34 -8.81 18.90
C GLY A 217 -0.08 -8.61 19.76
N ALA A 218 0.88 -9.54 19.69
CA ALA A 218 2.17 -9.43 20.38
C ALA A 218 2.96 -8.20 19.91
N CYS A 219 2.70 -7.73 18.69
CA CYS A 219 3.15 -6.46 18.17
C CYS A 219 2.10 -5.89 17.20
N LEU A 220 1.77 -4.62 17.37
CA LEU A 220 0.90 -3.85 16.50
C LEU A 220 1.71 -2.85 15.68
N TYR A 221 1.60 -2.93 14.36
CA TYR A 221 2.25 -2.01 13.42
C TYR A 221 1.21 -1.19 12.65
N LEU A 222 1.29 0.14 12.73
CA LEU A 222 0.37 1.06 12.05
C LEU A 222 1.09 1.77 10.89
N THR A 223 0.51 1.70 9.69
CA THR A 223 0.95 2.50 8.54
C THR A 223 -0.14 3.50 8.14
N GLY A 224 0.28 4.75 7.94
CA GLY A 224 -0.61 5.87 7.63
C GLY A 224 -0.53 6.40 6.19
N GLY A 225 0.48 5.98 5.41
CA GLY A 225 0.87 6.69 4.19
C GLY A 225 1.08 8.18 4.46
N ASP A 226 0.58 9.03 3.56
CA ASP A 226 0.70 10.48 3.64
C ASP A 226 -0.54 11.18 4.21
N ALA A 227 -1.40 10.44 4.91
CA ALA A 227 -2.59 11.01 5.54
C ALA A 227 -2.25 12.23 6.42
N GLU A 228 -2.87 13.36 6.11
CA GLU A 228 -2.70 14.61 6.86
C GLU A 228 -3.69 14.72 8.03
N VAL A 229 -3.49 15.74 8.87
CA VAL A 229 -4.15 15.93 10.17
C VAL A 229 -5.67 15.79 10.11
N PHE A 230 -6.32 16.27 9.04
CA PHE A 230 -7.77 16.16 8.89
C PHE A 230 -8.24 14.70 8.87
N ILE A 231 -7.49 13.81 8.22
CA ILE A 231 -7.79 12.38 8.17
C ILE A 231 -7.63 11.76 9.56
N TRP A 232 -6.55 12.11 10.27
CA TRP A 232 -6.30 11.64 11.64
C TRP A 232 -7.35 12.11 12.64
N GLU A 233 -7.78 13.37 12.58
CA GLU A 233 -8.88 13.88 13.40
C GLU A 233 -10.18 13.13 13.14
N LYS A 234 -10.51 12.85 11.86
CA LYS A 234 -11.69 12.06 11.50
C LYS A 234 -11.61 10.62 12.03
N LEU A 235 -10.43 10.01 11.98
CA LEU A 235 -10.19 8.70 12.58
C LEU A 235 -10.39 8.74 14.09
N TRP A 236 -9.80 9.73 14.76
CA TRP A 236 -9.98 9.90 16.21
C TRP A 236 -11.46 10.07 16.57
N GLU A 237 -12.19 10.95 15.88
CA GLU A 237 -13.62 11.16 16.14
C GLU A 237 -14.45 9.87 15.99
N LYS A 238 -14.11 9.03 15.01
CA LYS A 238 -14.77 7.72 14.81
C LYS A 238 -14.40 6.69 15.88
N HIS A 239 -13.14 6.65 16.30
CA HIS A 239 -12.58 5.56 17.10
C HIS A 239 -12.32 5.90 18.57
N LYS A 240 -12.49 7.15 19.03
CA LYS A 240 -12.21 7.55 20.42
C LYS A 240 -12.98 6.81 21.51
N LYS A 241 -14.09 6.15 21.17
CA LYS A 241 -14.85 5.28 22.09
C LYS A 241 -14.31 3.84 22.14
N SER A 242 -13.58 3.41 21.11
CA SER A 242 -12.97 2.09 20.99
C SER A 242 -11.70 2.21 20.14
N THR A 243 -10.58 2.43 20.80
CA THR A 243 -9.30 2.79 20.16
C THR A 243 -8.49 1.59 19.68
N SER A 244 -8.99 0.35 19.82
CA SER A 244 -8.27 -0.88 19.50
C SER A 244 -7.63 -0.87 18.10
N SER A 245 -8.36 -0.40 17.08
CA SER A 245 -7.86 -0.31 15.70
C SER A 245 -6.84 0.81 15.48
N LEU A 246 -6.65 1.73 16.43
CA LEU A 246 -5.65 2.80 16.38
C LEU A 246 -4.48 2.56 17.33
N GLN A 247 -4.46 1.47 18.09
CA GLN A 247 -3.32 1.10 18.93
C GLN A 247 -2.12 0.69 18.06
N TYR A 248 -0.91 0.95 18.55
CA TYR A 248 0.31 0.54 17.88
C TYR A 248 1.45 0.43 18.89
N ASP A 249 2.36 -0.50 18.63
CA ASP A 249 3.69 -0.54 19.24
C ASP A 249 4.71 0.12 18.31
N LEU A 250 4.51 -0.02 17.00
CA LEU A 250 5.30 0.59 15.94
C LEU A 250 4.39 1.37 15.00
N MET A 251 4.75 2.60 14.66
CA MET A 251 4.04 3.40 13.67
C MET A 251 5.02 3.89 12.61
N LEU A 252 4.76 3.57 11.34
CA LEU A 252 5.46 4.23 10.25
C LEU A 252 5.03 5.70 10.24
N THR A 253 6.00 6.59 10.41
CA THR A 253 5.77 8.03 10.54
C THR A 253 4.96 8.55 9.35
N PRO A 254 3.72 9.04 9.56
CA PRO A 254 2.88 9.50 8.47
C PRO A 254 3.51 10.67 7.72
N HIS A 255 3.32 10.68 6.40
CA HIS A 255 3.74 11.77 5.52
C HIS A 255 5.20 12.21 5.74
N HIS A 256 6.09 11.24 5.95
CA HIS A 256 7.52 11.49 6.18
C HIS A 256 7.82 12.47 7.32
N CYS A 257 7.02 12.44 8.40
CA CYS A 257 7.08 13.39 9.51
C CYS A 257 6.75 14.84 9.11
N SER A 258 6.01 15.04 8.01
CA SER A 258 5.49 16.34 7.60
C SER A 258 4.71 16.99 8.74
N TRP A 259 4.85 18.29 8.89
CA TRP A 259 4.06 19.07 9.84
C TRP A 259 2.56 18.91 9.58
N HIS A 260 2.17 18.71 8.31
CA HIS A 260 0.78 18.50 7.93
C HIS A 260 0.19 17.16 8.41
N ALA A 261 1.02 16.20 8.82
CA ALA A 261 0.52 14.98 9.47
C ALA A 261 -0.12 15.26 10.84
N ILE A 262 0.33 16.32 11.52
CA ILE A 262 -0.08 16.64 12.90
C ILE A 262 -0.71 18.03 13.06
N SER A 263 -0.74 18.85 12.01
CA SER A 263 -1.25 20.22 12.09
C SER A 263 -1.81 20.75 10.76
N TYR A 264 -2.76 21.67 10.85
CA TYR A 264 -3.26 22.43 9.70
C TYR A 264 -2.31 23.53 9.25
N ASP A 265 -1.39 23.93 10.13
CA ASP A 265 -0.37 24.93 9.82
C ASP A 265 0.74 24.34 8.96
N SER A 266 1.52 25.21 8.33
CA SER A 266 2.71 24.81 7.58
C SER A 266 3.92 25.50 8.19
N TRP A 267 4.95 24.72 8.53
CA TRP A 267 6.22 25.26 9.02
C TRP A 267 6.83 26.29 8.08
N SER A 268 6.73 26.07 6.77
CA SER A 268 7.30 26.98 5.76
C SER A 268 6.46 28.22 5.49
N LYS A 269 5.20 28.28 5.97
CA LYS A 269 4.27 29.39 5.70
C LYS A 269 3.81 30.13 6.96
N SER A 270 4.13 29.63 8.16
CA SER A 270 3.75 30.24 9.44
C SER A 270 4.98 30.60 10.26
N ASN A 271 4.98 31.80 10.86
CA ASN A 271 6.05 32.25 11.74
C ASN A 271 6.04 31.53 13.11
N ASN A 272 4.92 30.91 13.48
CA ASN A 272 4.77 30.16 14.73
C ASN A 272 3.69 29.08 14.57
N PRO A 273 3.98 28.01 13.80
CA PRO A 273 3.01 26.97 13.50
C PRO A 273 2.57 26.24 14.78
N GLN A 274 1.28 26.01 14.93
CA GLN A 274 0.70 25.27 16.06
C GLN A 274 0.54 23.79 15.73
N ILE A 275 0.34 22.96 16.76
CA ILE A 275 -0.12 21.56 16.65
C ILE A 275 -1.51 21.51 17.26
#